data_AF-B0JU12-F1
#
_entry.id   AF-B0JU12-F1
#
_cell.length_a   1.000
_cell.length_b   1.000
_cell.length_c   1.000
_cell.angle_alpha   90.00
_cell.angle_beta   90.00
_cell.angle_gamma   90.00
#
_symmetry.space_group_name_H-M   'P 1'
#
loop_
_entity.id
_entity.type
_entity.pdbx_description
1 polymer ?
#
loop_
_entity_poly.entity_id
_entity_poly.type
_entity_poly.pdbx_seq_one_letter_code
_entity_poly.pdbx_strand_id
1 'polypeptide(L)'
;MTLKEFFKRRFEELDEQASQLESSKKVLQREIIGTGEFIDSYLLLSWKVKVRNLLSKLCGEDSQYFKQFERKENGHTTYGMFKAFKAVFLAAKEDFEGGYLSSIKTLVQAEVFDSQLEQANELFSSGYYTAAAVIAGVVLETALRELCDRSGIPHGKLGTCALIMYHLWLV
;
A
#
# COMPACT_ATOMS: atom_id res chain seq x y z
N MET A 1 15.21 3.29 -8.52
CA MET A 1 14.61 3.29 -7.18
C MET A 1 13.34 2.48 -7.24
N THR A 2 13.30 1.34 -6.57
CA THR A 2 12.13 0.45 -6.57
C THR A 2 10.99 1.08 -5.78
N LEU A 3 9.74 0.71 -6.07
CA LEU A 3 8.58 1.21 -5.32
C LEU A 3 8.69 0.91 -3.82
N LYS A 4 9.27 -0.25 -3.48
CA LYS A 4 9.59 -0.65 -2.10
C LYS A 4 10.59 0.29 -1.43
N GLU A 5 11.67 0.65 -2.11
CA GLU A 5 12.66 1.63 -1.60
C GLU A 5 12.05 3.01 -1.38
N PHE A 6 11.16 3.45 -2.28
CA PHE A 6 10.48 4.73 -2.14
C PHE A 6 9.62 4.79 -0.86
N PHE A 7 8.79 3.77 -0.64
CA PHE A 7 7.94 3.70 0.55
C PHE A 7 8.76 3.48 1.82
N LYS A 8 9.83 2.68 1.77
CA LYS A 8 10.75 2.51 2.91
C LYS A 8 11.34 3.86 3.34
N ARG A 9 11.89 4.63 2.40
CA ARG A 9 12.43 5.97 2.69
C ARG A 9 11.34 6.88 3.26
N ARG A 10 10.11 6.77 2.75
CA ARG A 10 8.99 7.59 3.25
C ARG A 10 8.59 7.23 4.68
N PHE A 11 8.64 5.96 5.06
CA PHE A 11 8.45 5.55 6.46
C PHE A 11 9.55 6.11 7.36
N GLU A 12 10.82 6.01 6.94
CA GLU A 12 11.97 6.57 7.69
C GLU A 12 11.83 8.09 7.93
N GLU A 13 11.51 8.85 6.87
CA GLU A 13 11.28 10.31 6.96
C GLU A 13 10.18 10.70 7.95
N LEU A 14 9.10 9.91 8.03
CA LEU A 14 7.97 10.19 8.92
C LEU A 14 8.21 9.72 10.35
N ASP A 15 9.02 8.68 10.53
CA ASP A 15 9.45 8.20 11.84
C ASP A 15 10.42 9.21 12.50
N GLU A 16 11.32 9.80 11.72
CA GLU A 16 12.19 10.89 12.17
C GLU A 16 11.37 12.13 12.58
N GLN A 17 10.37 12.52 11.76
CA GLN A 17 9.44 13.61 12.13
C GLN A 17 8.65 13.30 13.41
N ALA A 18 8.24 12.05 13.62
CA ALA A 18 7.58 11.63 14.85
C ALA A 18 8.53 11.76 16.06
N SER A 19 9.80 11.42 15.89
CA SER A 19 10.82 11.55 16.94
C SER A 19 11.09 13.02 17.29
N GLN A 20 11.15 13.90 16.29
CA GLN A 20 11.24 15.35 16.49
C GLN A 20 10.02 15.90 17.23
N LEU A 21 8.81 15.48 16.85
CA LEU A 21 7.57 15.82 17.56
C LEU A 21 7.60 15.40 19.02
N GLU A 22 8.09 14.20 19.32
CA GLU A 22 8.21 13.69 20.68
C GLU A 22 9.19 14.51 21.53
N SER A 23 10.31 14.94 20.95
CA SER A 23 11.25 15.86 21.62
C SER A 23 10.69 17.27 21.85
N SER A 24 9.68 17.69 21.05
CA SER A 24 9.02 19.00 21.19
C SER A 24 7.97 19.04 22.32
N LYS A 25 7.84 17.95 23.08
CA LYS A 25 6.92 17.82 24.22
C LYS A 25 7.13 18.94 25.23
N LYS A 26 6.05 19.68 25.50
CA LYS A 26 5.98 20.69 26.56
C LYS A 26 5.18 20.12 27.73
N VAL A 27 5.78 20.15 28.91
CA VAL A 27 5.10 19.81 30.16
C VAL A 27 4.45 21.08 30.69
N LEU A 28 3.12 21.07 30.79
CA LEU A 28 2.34 22.20 31.28
C LEU A 28 1.82 21.81 32.66
N GLN A 29 2.38 22.44 33.68
CA GLN A 29 1.95 22.25 35.07
C GLN A 29 0.84 23.26 35.37
N ARG A 30 -0.37 22.77 35.66
CA ARG A 30 -1.49 23.61 36.11
C ARG A 30 -1.89 23.20 37.53
N GLU A 31 -1.96 24.17 38.43
CA GLU A 31 -2.19 23.95 39.87
C GLU A 31 -3.49 23.21 40.20
N ILE A 32 -4.48 23.20 39.30
CA ILE A 32 -5.83 22.66 39.55
C ILE A 32 -6.11 21.32 38.83
N ILE A 33 -5.44 21.04 37.70
CA ILE A 33 -5.80 19.94 36.77
C ILE A 33 -4.71 18.86 36.70
N GLY A 34 -3.55 19.10 37.33
CA GLY A 34 -2.38 18.23 37.26
C GLY A 34 -1.42 18.58 36.10
N THR A 35 -0.45 17.71 35.86
CA THR A 35 0.55 17.85 34.79
C THR A 35 -0.01 17.32 33.47
N GLY A 36 -0.12 18.19 32.47
CA GLY A 36 -0.52 17.81 31.11
C GLY A 36 0.67 17.88 30.15
N GLU A 37 0.81 16.86 29.29
CA GLU A 37 1.83 16.83 28.24
C GLU A 37 1.21 17.24 26.91
N PHE A 38 1.76 18.30 26.32
CA PHE A 38 1.27 18.86 25.06
C PHE A 38 2.36 18.83 23.99
N ILE A 39 1.92 18.63 22.76
CA ILE A 39 2.77 18.72 21.56
C ILE A 39 2.23 19.86 20.69
N ASP A 40 3.11 20.45 19.88
CA ASP A 40 2.74 21.45 18.89
C ASP A 40 1.64 20.91 17.94
N SER A 41 0.51 21.61 17.93
CA SER A 41 -0.66 21.16 17.17
C SER A 41 -0.49 21.28 15.66
N TYR A 42 0.32 22.22 15.17
CA TYR A 42 0.55 22.41 13.74
C TYR A 42 1.52 21.36 13.21
N LEU A 43 2.59 21.08 13.96
CA LEU A 43 3.53 20.02 13.62
C LEU A 43 2.83 18.66 13.66
N LEU A 44 1.98 18.40 14.67
CA LEU A 44 1.21 17.17 14.75
C LEU A 44 0.25 17.05 13.55
N LEU A 45 -0.49 18.11 13.22
CA LEU A 45 -1.40 18.10 12.06
C LEU A 45 -0.66 17.82 10.75
N SER A 46 0.47 18.49 10.52
CA SER A 46 1.32 18.27 9.35
C SER A 46 1.78 16.81 9.23
N TRP A 47 2.25 16.23 10.34
CA TRP A 47 2.65 14.83 10.38
C TRP A 47 1.46 13.89 10.13
N LYS A 48 0.30 14.14 10.75
CA LYS A 48 -0.91 13.34 10.52
C LYS A 48 -1.31 13.30 9.05
N VAL A 49 -1.35 14.45 8.38
CA VAL A 49 -1.73 14.54 6.96
C VAL A 49 -0.76 13.72 6.09
N LYS A 50 0.54 13.77 6.39
CA LYS A 50 1.54 12.99 5.65
C LYS A 50 1.39 11.48 5.88
N VAL A 51 1.13 11.05 7.12
CA VAL A 51 0.89 9.64 7.46
C VAL A 51 -0.40 9.15 6.80
N ARG A 52 -1.49 9.92 6.86
CA ARG A 52 -2.76 9.59 6.19
C ARG A 52 -2.58 9.37 4.69
N ASN A 53 -1.86 10.26 4.01
CA ASN A 53 -1.55 10.13 2.59
C ASN A 53 -0.72 8.87 2.29
N LEU A 54 0.28 8.58 3.12
CA LEU A 54 1.07 7.35 3.00
C LEU A 54 0.18 6.11 3.14
N LEU A 55 -0.64 6.02 4.19
CA LEU A 55 -1.51 4.88 4.45
C LEU A 55 -2.56 4.69 3.36
N SER A 56 -3.18 5.76 2.86
CA SER A 56 -4.12 5.71 1.73
C SER A 56 -3.44 5.14 0.48
N LYS A 57 -2.24 5.61 0.13
CA LYS A 57 -1.52 5.15 -1.06
C LYS A 57 -0.96 3.74 -0.95
N LEU A 58 -0.56 3.33 0.25
CA LEU A 58 0.12 2.06 0.49
C LEU A 58 -0.87 0.93 0.75
N CYS A 59 -1.87 1.19 1.59
CA CYS A 59 -2.79 0.17 2.11
C CYS A 59 -4.20 0.30 1.53
N GLY A 60 -4.53 1.43 0.90
CA GLY A 60 -5.90 1.76 0.50
C GLY A 60 -6.74 2.30 1.68
N GLU A 61 -7.80 3.03 1.33
CA GLU A 61 -8.72 3.65 2.31
C GLU A 61 -9.53 2.60 3.09
N ASP A 62 -9.70 1.41 2.52
CA ASP A 62 -10.40 0.31 3.17
C ASP A 62 -9.59 -0.46 4.21
N SER A 63 -8.28 -0.20 4.29
CA SER A 63 -7.39 -0.89 5.24
C SER A 63 -7.74 -0.60 6.69
N GLN A 64 -7.52 -1.59 7.56
CA GLN A 64 -7.67 -1.41 9.01
C GLN A 64 -6.77 -0.30 9.54
N TYR A 65 -5.56 -0.15 8.98
CA TYR A 65 -4.64 0.94 9.32
C TYR A 65 -5.25 2.32 9.05
N PHE A 66 -5.80 2.53 7.85
CA PHE A 66 -6.41 3.81 7.48
C PHE A 66 -7.66 4.11 8.32
N LYS A 67 -8.54 3.12 8.48
CA LYS A 67 -9.78 3.26 9.28
C LYS A 67 -9.49 3.57 10.74
N GLN A 68 -8.50 2.91 11.35
CA GLN A 68 -8.09 3.20 12.73
C GLN A 68 -7.43 4.58 12.84
N PHE A 69 -6.66 4.99 11.85
CA PHE A 69 -6.05 6.32 11.81
C PHE A 69 -7.14 7.41 11.75
N GLU A 70 -8.12 7.32 10.85
CA GLU A 70 -9.21 8.31 10.78
C GLU A 70 -10.07 8.37 12.05
N ARG A 71 -10.41 7.20 12.64
CA ARG A 71 -11.22 7.18 13.87
C ARG A 71 -10.60 7.95 15.04
N LYS A 72 -9.27 8.08 15.06
CA LYS A 72 -8.53 8.81 16.11
C LYS A 72 -8.44 10.31 15.87
N GLU A 73 -8.92 10.82 14.73
CA GLU A 73 -8.85 12.24 14.36
C GLU A 73 -9.83 13.15 15.11
N ASN A 74 -10.87 12.58 15.74
CA ASN A 74 -11.97 13.34 16.37
C ASN A 74 -11.72 13.75 17.83
N GLY A 75 -10.65 14.50 18.13
CA GLY A 75 -10.44 15.01 19.50
C GLY A 75 -9.40 16.13 19.62
N HIS A 76 -9.25 16.69 20.83
CA HIS A 76 -8.25 17.72 21.12
C HIS A 76 -6.81 17.17 21.12
N THR A 77 -5.89 17.94 20.55
CA THR A 77 -4.45 17.63 20.47
C THR A 77 -3.84 17.41 21.85
N THR A 78 -3.62 16.15 22.23
CA THR A 78 -2.95 15.75 23.48
C THR A 78 -1.79 14.81 23.14
N TYR A 79 -0.75 14.75 23.97
CA TYR A 79 0.35 13.80 23.76
C TYR A 79 -0.11 12.34 23.67
N GLY A 80 -1.15 11.95 24.43
CA GLY A 80 -1.75 10.61 24.32
C GLY A 80 -2.34 10.31 22.93
N MET A 81 -2.89 11.32 22.26
CA MET A 81 -3.39 11.19 20.89
C MET A 81 -2.23 10.98 19.90
N PHE A 82 -1.13 11.74 20.05
CA PHE A 82 0.08 11.52 19.26
C PHE A 82 0.61 10.08 19.42
N LYS A 83 0.69 9.55 20.65
CA LYS A 83 1.11 8.16 20.87
C LYS A 83 0.22 7.16 20.16
N ALA A 84 -1.10 7.37 20.18
CA ALA A 84 -2.05 6.49 19.48
C ALA A 84 -1.82 6.50 17.96
N PHE A 85 -1.62 7.68 17.36
CA PHE A 85 -1.29 7.75 15.94
C PHE A 85 0.07 7.13 15.62
N LYS A 86 1.08 7.35 16.46
CA LYS A 86 2.42 6.75 16.31
C LYS A 86 2.34 5.22 16.36
N ALA A 87 1.54 4.65 17.25
CA ALA A 87 1.34 3.20 17.32
C ALA A 87 0.74 2.61 16.04
N VAL A 88 -0.29 3.25 15.47
CA VAL A 88 -0.89 2.81 14.20
C VAL A 88 0.12 2.92 13.05
N PHE A 89 0.89 4.00 13.02
CA PHE A 89 1.95 4.21 12.02
C PHE A 89 3.05 3.15 12.12
N LEU A 90 3.52 2.82 13.33
CA LEU A 90 4.56 1.82 13.55
C LEU A 90 4.07 0.41 13.18
N ALA A 91 2.83 0.05 13.52
CA ALA A 91 2.25 -1.23 13.11
C ALA A 91 2.21 -1.36 11.57
N ALA A 92 1.80 -0.30 10.86
CA ALA A 92 1.81 -0.29 9.40
C ALA A 92 3.24 -0.38 8.81
N LYS A 93 4.23 0.23 9.48
CA LYS A 93 5.65 0.14 9.10
C LYS A 93 6.18 -1.28 9.29
N GLU A 94 5.90 -1.92 10.42
CA GLU A 94 6.29 -3.30 10.72
C GLU A 94 5.71 -4.27 9.69
N ASP A 95 4.42 -4.16 9.36
CA ASP A 95 3.78 -5.00 8.33
C ASP A 95 4.32 -4.74 6.92
N PHE A 96 4.71 -3.50 6.61
CA PHE A 96 5.37 -3.16 5.35
C PHE A 96 6.75 -3.80 5.25
N GLU A 97 7.58 -3.66 6.29
CA GLU A 97 8.94 -4.19 6.34
C GLU A 97 8.94 -5.73 6.42
N GLY A 98 7.98 -6.31 7.13
CA GLY A 98 7.74 -7.75 7.23
C GLY A 98 7.15 -8.38 5.96
N GLY A 99 6.79 -7.59 4.94
CA GLY A 99 6.30 -8.08 3.65
C GLY A 99 4.82 -8.51 3.62
N TYR A 100 4.07 -8.23 4.69
CA TYR A 100 2.65 -8.58 4.78
C TYR A 100 1.81 -7.77 3.77
N LEU A 101 2.17 -6.51 3.54
CA LEU A 101 1.49 -5.66 2.54
C LEU A 101 1.73 -6.12 1.10
N SER A 102 2.90 -6.68 0.78
CA SER A 102 3.13 -7.30 -0.53
C SER A 102 2.33 -8.58 -0.74
N SER A 103 2.02 -9.31 0.34
CA SER A 103 1.14 -10.47 0.29
C SER A 103 -0.30 -10.05 -0.05
N ILE A 104 -0.81 -8.98 0.56
CA ILE A 104 -2.15 -8.45 0.26
C ILE A 104 -2.28 -8.02 -1.20
N LYS A 105 -1.30 -7.28 -1.74
CA LYS A 105 -1.30 -6.90 -3.16
C LYS A 105 -1.35 -8.12 -4.08
N THR A 106 -0.56 -9.15 -3.75
CA THR A 106 -0.52 -10.41 -4.52
C THR A 106 -1.88 -11.13 -4.48
N LEU A 107 -2.54 -11.15 -3.32
CA LEU A 107 -3.86 -11.78 -3.17
C LEU A 107 -4.94 -11.05 -3.98
N VAL A 108 -4.98 -9.72 -3.92
CA VAL A 108 -5.95 -8.92 -4.71
C VAL A 108 -5.72 -9.11 -6.21
N GLN A 109 -4.46 -9.17 -6.65
CA GLN A 109 -4.16 -9.42 -8.06
C GLN A 109 -4.57 -10.82 -8.51
N ALA A 110 -4.42 -11.83 -7.66
CA ALA A 110 -4.91 -13.18 -7.95
C ALA A 110 -6.43 -13.19 -8.15
N GLU A 111 -7.20 -12.47 -7.33
CA GLU A 111 -8.65 -12.34 -7.48
C GLU A 111 -9.05 -11.67 -8.80
N VAL A 112 -8.32 -10.61 -9.21
CA VAL A 112 -8.54 -9.98 -10.53
C VAL A 112 -8.21 -10.95 -11.66
N PHE A 113 -7.10 -11.69 -11.57
CA PHE A 113 -6.74 -12.69 -12.57
C PHE A 113 -7.77 -13.81 -12.68
N ASP A 114 -8.33 -14.28 -11.57
CA ASP A 114 -9.38 -15.30 -11.57
C ASP A 114 -10.61 -14.82 -12.36
N SER A 115 -11.06 -13.58 -12.13
CA SER A 115 -12.19 -13.00 -12.90
C SER A 115 -11.91 -12.87 -14.41
N GLN A 116 -10.65 -12.63 -14.79
CA GLN A 116 -10.23 -12.55 -16.19
C GLN A 116 -10.11 -13.94 -16.82
N LEU A 117 -9.65 -14.93 -16.07
CA LEU A 117 -9.60 -16.33 -16.52
C LEU A 117 -11.00 -16.91 -16.66
N GLU A 118 -11.93 -16.53 -15.79
CA GLU A 118 -13.34 -16.90 -15.93
C GLU A 118 -13.95 -16.32 -17.23
N GLN A 119 -13.68 -15.04 -17.54
CA GLN A 119 -14.06 -14.44 -18.82
C GLN A 119 -13.41 -15.14 -20.02
N ALA A 120 -12.14 -15.52 -19.90
CA ALA A 120 -11.46 -16.29 -20.95
C ALA A 120 -12.13 -17.66 -21.16
N ASN A 121 -12.57 -18.31 -20.08
CA ASN A 121 -13.24 -19.60 -20.13
C ASN A 121 -14.66 -19.52 -20.73
N GLU A 122 -15.41 -18.46 -20.43
CA GLU A 122 -16.70 -18.15 -21.05
C GLU A 122 -16.55 -17.96 -22.57
N LEU A 123 -15.56 -17.17 -22.99
CA LEU A 123 -15.25 -16.95 -24.41
C LEU A 123 -14.81 -18.23 -25.11
N PHE A 124 -13.99 -19.05 -24.44
CA PHE A 124 -13.56 -20.35 -24.95
C PHE A 124 -14.75 -21.28 -25.19
N SER A 125 -15.65 -21.37 -24.21
CA SER A 125 -16.87 -22.20 -24.28
C SER A 125 -17.85 -21.72 -25.35
N SER A 126 -17.85 -20.43 -25.64
CA SER A 126 -18.65 -19.79 -26.70
C SER A 126 -18.01 -19.86 -28.09
N GLY A 127 -16.84 -20.51 -28.23
CA GLY A 127 -16.12 -20.68 -29.51
C GLY A 127 -15.24 -19.50 -29.93
N TYR A 128 -15.10 -18.46 -29.09
CA TYR A 128 -14.23 -17.31 -29.33
C TYR A 128 -12.78 -17.57 -28.89
N TYR A 129 -12.15 -18.59 -29.46
CA TYR A 129 -10.84 -19.09 -29.04
C TYR A 129 -9.74 -18.04 -29.06
N THR A 130 -9.70 -17.18 -30.09
CA THR A 130 -8.69 -16.12 -30.19
C THR A 130 -8.81 -15.12 -29.04
N ALA A 131 -10.04 -14.70 -28.71
CA ALA A 131 -10.28 -13.75 -27.62
C ALA A 131 -9.93 -14.38 -26.26
N ALA A 132 -10.31 -15.65 -26.04
CA ALA A 132 -9.95 -16.40 -24.84
C ALA A 132 -8.43 -16.50 -24.66
N ALA A 133 -7.72 -16.86 -25.73
CA ALA A 133 -6.27 -17.01 -25.71
C ALA A 133 -5.54 -15.68 -25.44
N VAL A 134 -6.04 -14.57 -26.00
CA VAL A 134 -5.51 -13.22 -25.74
C VAL A 134 -5.63 -12.88 -24.25
N ILE A 135 -6.81 -13.07 -23.64
CA ILE A 135 -7.04 -12.74 -22.22
C ILE A 135 -6.16 -13.60 -21.32
N ALA A 136 -6.17 -14.93 -21.50
CA ALA A 136 -5.35 -15.84 -20.72
C ALA A 136 -3.84 -15.53 -20.86
N GLY A 137 -3.40 -15.18 -22.07
CA GLY A 137 -2.02 -14.77 -22.34
C GLY A 137 -1.62 -13.49 -21.63
N VAL A 138 -2.50 -12.48 -21.57
CA VAL A 138 -2.26 -11.23 -20.83
C VAL A 138 -2.18 -11.47 -19.32
N VAL A 139 -3.05 -12.32 -18.77
CA VAL A 139 -3.01 -12.73 -17.35
C VAL A 139 -1.67 -13.39 -17.03
N LEU A 140 -1.27 -14.39 -17.83
CA LEU A 140 -0.01 -15.12 -17.65
C LEU A 140 1.21 -14.19 -17.75
N GLU A 141 1.23 -13.31 -18.75
CA GLU A 141 2.33 -12.36 -18.94
C GLU A 141 2.46 -11.42 -17.73
N THR A 142 1.34 -10.90 -17.25
CA THR A 142 1.31 -10.00 -16.09
C THR A 142 1.81 -10.71 -14.83
N ALA A 143 1.34 -11.94 -14.59
CA ALA A 143 1.77 -12.75 -13.45
C ALA A 143 3.28 -13.06 -13.49
N LEU A 144 3.82 -13.41 -14.67
CA LEU A 144 5.25 -13.69 -14.85
C LEU A 144 6.11 -12.45 -14.65
N ARG A 145 5.71 -11.29 -15.20
CA ARG A 145 6.42 -10.02 -14.97
C ARG A 145 6.51 -9.70 -13.49
N GLU A 146 5.41 -9.86 -12.76
CA GLU A 146 5.38 -9.60 -11.33
C GLU A 146 6.21 -10.60 -10.51
N LEU A 147 6.27 -11.87 -10.94
CA LEU A 147 7.18 -12.85 -10.34
C LEU A 147 8.65 -12.46 -10.57
N CYS A 148 8.99 -12.01 -11.78
CA CYS A 148 10.33 -11.54 -12.11
C CYS A 148 10.71 -10.29 -11.30
N ASP A 149 9.80 -9.29 -11.21
CA ASP A 149 10.00 -8.08 -10.42
C ASP A 149 10.24 -8.40 -8.94
N ARG A 150 9.46 -9.34 -8.37
CA ARG A 150 9.64 -9.82 -6.99
C ARG A 150 10.97 -10.53 -6.77
N SER A 151 11.43 -11.28 -7.78
CA SER A 151 12.68 -12.04 -7.71
C SER A 151 13.91 -11.21 -8.11
N GLY A 152 13.74 -9.93 -8.46
CA GLY A 152 14.82 -9.08 -8.96
C GLY A 152 15.38 -9.52 -10.31
N ILE A 153 14.61 -10.29 -11.08
CA ILE A 153 15.01 -10.83 -12.38
C ILE A 153 14.60 -9.82 -13.45
N PRO A 154 15.55 -9.28 -14.25
CA PRO A 154 15.21 -8.41 -15.36
C PRO A 154 14.39 -9.18 -16.40
N HIS A 155 13.23 -8.65 -16.78
CA HIS A 155 12.41 -9.18 -17.87
C HIS A 155 12.40 -8.21 -19.05
N GLY A 156 12.42 -8.78 -20.26
CA GLY A 156 12.29 -8.01 -21.50
C GLY A 156 10.85 -7.55 -21.74
N LYS A 157 10.65 -6.68 -22.74
CA LYS A 157 9.32 -6.52 -23.34
C LYS A 157 8.97 -7.84 -24.04
N LEU A 158 8.22 -8.70 -23.37
CA LEU A 158 7.39 -9.69 -24.04
C LEU A 158 6.40 -8.86 -24.87
N GLY A 159 6.65 -8.79 -26.18
CA GLY A 159 5.63 -8.30 -27.10
C GLY A 159 4.45 -9.22 -26.92
N THR A 160 3.31 -8.64 -26.52
CA THR A 160 2.09 -9.30 -26.08
C THR A 160 1.99 -10.71 -26.64
N CYS A 161 2.05 -11.75 -25.81
CA CYS A 161 1.89 -13.14 -26.29
C CYS A 161 0.62 -13.28 -27.17
N ALA A 162 -0.37 -12.41 -26.98
CA ALA A 162 -1.52 -12.18 -27.84
C ALA A 162 -1.18 -11.88 -29.32
N LEU A 163 -0.22 -11.00 -29.62
CA LEU A 163 0.20 -10.64 -30.99
C LEU A 163 0.98 -11.78 -31.65
N ILE A 164 1.78 -12.51 -30.88
CA ILE A 164 2.52 -13.69 -31.35
C ILE A 164 1.54 -14.82 -31.65
N MET A 165 0.53 -15.06 -30.81
CA MET A 165 -0.53 -16.03 -31.11
C MET A 165 -1.41 -15.59 -32.29
N TYR A 166 -1.69 -14.29 -32.44
CA TYR A 166 -2.40 -13.78 -33.63
C TYR A 166 -1.59 -14.03 -34.91
N HIS A 167 -0.26 -13.85 -34.86
CA HIS A 167 0.62 -14.11 -36.00
C HIS A 167 0.89 -15.61 -36.24
N LEU A 168 0.92 -16.46 -35.21
CA LEU A 168 1.11 -17.91 -35.36
C LEU A 168 -0.12 -18.65 -35.88
N TRP A 169 -1.32 -18.05 -35.83
CA TRP A 169 -2.57 -18.68 -36.30
C TRP A 169 -3.08 -18.12 -37.65
N LEU A 170 -2.43 -17.07 -38.17
CA LEU A 170 -2.71 -16.47 -39.49
C LEU A 170 -1.76 -16.97 -40.60
N VAL A 171 -0.87 -17.92 -40.29
CA VAL A 171 -0.02 -18.66 -41.23
C VAL A 171 -0.33 -20.14 -41.09
#